data_AF-A0A955SB81-F1
#
_entry.id   AF-A0A955SB81-F1
#
_cell.length_a   1.000
_cell.length_b   1.000
_cell.length_c   1.000
_cell.angle_alpha   90.00
_cell.angle_beta   90.00
_cell.angle_gamma   90.00
#
_symmetry.space_group_name_H-M   'P 1'
#
loop_
_entity.id
_entity.type
_entity.pdbx_description
1 polymer ?
#
loop_
_entity_poly.entity_id
_entity_poly.type
_entity_poly.pdbx_seq_one_letter_code
_entity_poly.pdbx_strand_id
1 'polypeptide(L)'
;MRNKRLSREGRREALTGFLFASPWLVGFLVFGLVPILLSMYYSLCRYDVLRPPMFIGLENYRYLFTESSTFYKSVYNTLYYTVFRVPLVVLGS
;
A
#
# COMPACT_ATOMS: atom_id res chain seq x y z
N MET A 1 26.57 -22.22 -14.45
CA MET A 1 25.18 -21.74 -14.28
C MET A 1 24.54 -21.67 -15.67
N ARG A 2 23.66 -22.62 -16.03
CA ARG A 2 23.15 -22.79 -17.40
C ARG A 2 22.05 -21.76 -17.68
N ASN A 3 22.39 -20.72 -18.45
CA ASN A 3 21.48 -19.67 -18.89
C ASN A 3 20.42 -20.27 -19.82
N LYS A 4 19.31 -20.79 -19.25
CA LYS A 4 18.16 -21.30 -20.01
C LYS A 4 17.44 -20.09 -20.61
N ARG A 5 17.92 -19.62 -21.77
CA ARG A 5 17.08 -18.78 -22.64
C ARG A 5 15.80 -19.57 -22.90
N LEU A 6 14.66 -19.04 -22.48
CA LEU A 6 13.36 -19.68 -22.71
C LEU A 6 13.25 -20.00 -24.21
N SER A 7 13.07 -21.29 -24.53
CA SER A 7 12.71 -21.74 -25.87
C SER A 7 11.49 -20.97 -26.36
N ARG A 8 11.28 -20.86 -27.68
CA ARG A 8 10.07 -20.22 -28.24
C ARG A 8 8.79 -20.79 -27.63
N GLU A 9 8.78 -22.08 -27.32
CA GLU A 9 7.69 -22.77 -26.64
C GLU A 9 7.52 -22.31 -25.18
N GLY A 10 8.60 -22.23 -24.41
CA GLY A 10 8.56 -21.74 -23.03
C GLY A 10 8.14 -20.27 -22.90
N ARG A 11 8.41 -19.44 -23.91
CA ARG A 11 7.86 -18.07 -23.98
C ARG A 11 6.36 -18.07 -24.25
N ARG A 12 5.88 -18.98 -25.11
CA ARG A 12 4.46 -19.15 -25.44
C ARG A 12 3.67 -19.61 -24.22
N GLU A 13 4.20 -20.58 -23.48
CA GLU A 13 3.59 -21.09 -22.25
C GLU A 13 3.50 -20.01 -21.16
N ALA A 14 4.57 -19.23 -20.96
CA ALA A 14 4.56 -18.10 -20.03
C ALA A 14 3.53 -17.02 -20.43
N LEU A 15 3.45 -16.66 -21.72
CA LEU A 15 2.46 -15.72 -22.23
C LEU A 15 1.03 -16.19 -21.97
N THR A 16 0.75 -17.47 -22.22
CA THR A 16 -0.56 -18.07 -21.94
C THR A 16 -0.90 -18.01 -20.44
N GLY A 17 0.06 -18.32 -19.56
CA GLY A 17 -0.10 -18.18 -18.12
C GLY A 17 -0.43 -16.75 -17.67
N PHE A 18 0.27 -15.75 -18.24
CA PHE A 18 -0.04 -14.34 -17.98
C PHE A 18 -1.41 -13.92 -18.51
N LEU A 19 -1.85 -14.45 -19.66
CA LEU A 19 -3.19 -14.19 -20.18
C LEU A 19 -4.27 -14.72 -19.23
N PHE A 20 -4.12 -15.92 -18.68
CA PHE A 20 -5.06 -16.46 -17.69
C PHE A 20 -5.05 -15.68 -16.37
N ALA A 21 -3.88 -15.21 -15.94
CA ALA A 21 -3.77 -14.37 -14.75
C ALA A 21 -4.25 -12.92 -14.99
N SER A 22 -4.34 -12.48 -16.24
CA SER A 22 -4.58 -11.08 -16.61
C SER A 22 -5.87 -10.49 -16.02
N PRO A 23 -7.02 -11.19 -15.95
CA PRO A 23 -8.24 -10.59 -15.40
C PRO A 23 -8.09 -10.26 -13.91
N TRP A 24 -7.45 -11.16 -13.16
CA TRP A 24 -7.16 -10.94 -11.74
C TRP A 24 -6.12 -9.84 -11.55
N LEU A 25 -5.03 -9.85 -12.33
CA LEU A 25 -3.99 -8.82 -12.28
C LEU A 25 -4.55 -7.44 -12.60
N VAL A 26 -5.39 -7.32 -13.64
CA VAL A 26 -6.05 -6.06 -13.98
C VAL A 26 -6.92 -5.59 -12.83
N GLY A 27 -7.71 -6.48 -12.23
CA GLY A 27 -8.51 -6.15 -11.04
C GLY A 27 -7.64 -5.65 -9.88
N PHE A 28 -6.57 -6.36 -9.55
CA PHE A 28 -5.61 -5.95 -8.51
C PHE A 28 -4.97 -4.58 -8.82
N LEU A 29 -4.59 -4.33 -10.07
CA LEU A 29 -3.98 -3.06 -10.46
C LEU A 29 -4.97 -1.91 -10.31
N VAL A 30 -6.19 -2.05 -10.83
CA VAL A 30 -7.21 -0.99 -10.82
C VAL A 30 -7.74 -0.72 -9.42
N PHE A 31 -8.03 -1.76 -8.64
CA PHE A 31 -8.71 -1.62 -7.35
C PHE A 31 -7.78 -1.73 -6.14
N GLY A 32 -6.56 -2.23 -6.32
CA GLY A 32 -5.55 -2.33 -5.27
C GLY A 32 -4.43 -1.31 -5.49
N LEU A 33 -3.65 -1.50 -6.55
CA LEU A 33 -2.41 -0.73 -6.72
C LEU A 33 -2.66 0.75 -7.01
N VAL A 34 -3.57 1.07 -7.93
CA VAL A 34 -3.90 2.46 -8.30
C VAL A 34 -4.36 3.29 -7.08
N PRO A 35 -5.34 2.87 -6.26
CA PRO A 35 -5.74 3.65 -5.10
C PRO A 35 -4.63 3.80 -4.05
N ILE A 36 -3.75 2.79 -3.89
CA ILE A 36 -2.56 2.89 -3.03
C ILE A 36 -1.62 4.00 -3.54
N LEU A 37 -1.31 3.99 -4.84
CA LEU A 37 -0.42 5.00 -5.44
C LEU A 37 -1.03 6.40 -5.37
N LEU A 38 -2.33 6.54 -5.61
CA LEU A 38 -3.05 7.81 -5.44
C LEU A 38 -3.00 8.30 -3.98
N SER A 39 -3.19 7.40 -3.01
CA SER A 39 -3.09 7.74 -1.59
C SER A 39 -1.68 8.21 -1.20
N MET A 40 -0.65 7.56 -1.74
CA MET A 40 0.75 8.01 -1.57
C MET A 40 1.03 9.35 -2.26
N TYR A 41 0.44 9.61 -3.42
CA TYR A 41 0.59 10.90 -4.08
C TYR A 41 -0.11 12.01 -3.29
N TYR A 42 -1.33 11.75 -2.81
CA TYR A 42 -2.08 12.71 -2.02
C TYR A 42 -1.49 12.96 -0.64
N SER A 43 -0.75 12.03 -0.04
CA SER A 43 -0.06 12.31 1.23
C SER A 43 1.04 13.37 1.09
N LEU A 44 1.57 13.56 -0.12
CA LEU A 44 2.52 14.64 -0.46
C LEU A 44 1.82 15.94 -0.89
N CYS A 45 0.50 15.92 -1.01
CA CYS A 45 -0.29 17.07 -1.39
C CYS A 45 -1.07 17.61 -0.18
N ARG A 46 -1.30 18.91 -0.16
CA ARG A 46 -2.35 19.51 0.63
C ARG A 46 -3.66 19.27 -0.11
N TYR A 47 -4.32 18.17 0.25
CA TYR A 47 -5.60 17.79 -0.31
C TYR A 47 -6.72 18.15 0.66
N ASP A 48 -7.69 18.90 0.17
CA ASP A 48 -8.96 19.17 0.86
C ASP A 48 -10.03 18.74 -0.15
N VAL A 49 -11.04 17.97 0.26
CA VAL A 49 -12.05 17.40 -0.67
C VAL A 49 -12.74 18.50 -1.50
N LEU A 50 -12.73 19.74 -0.99
CA LEU A 50 -13.32 20.92 -1.63
C LEU A 50 -12.36 21.69 -2.55
N ARG A 51 -11.06 21.38 -2.55
CA ARG A 51 -10.02 22.15 -3.26
C ARG A 51 -9.13 21.25 -4.10
N PRO A 52 -8.57 21.74 -5.22
CA PRO A 52 -7.63 20.96 -6.01
C PRO A 52 -6.38 20.60 -5.18
N PRO A 53 -5.79 19.41 -5.38
CA PRO A 53 -4.59 18.98 -4.66
C PRO A 53 -3.41 19.91 -4.99
N MET A 54 -2.79 20.47 -3.94
CA MET A 54 -1.57 21.27 -4.07
C MET A 54 -0.37 20.45 -3.61
N PHE A 55 0.61 20.22 -4.47
CA PHE A 55 1.81 19.48 -4.08
C PHE A 55 2.67 20.31 -3.12
N ILE A 56 2.86 19.81 -1.89
CA ILE A 56 3.64 20.46 -0.82
C ILE A 56 4.83 19.61 -0.37
N GLY A 57 5.09 18.49 -1.05
CA GLY A 57 6.19 17.58 -0.73
C GLY A 57 6.02 16.92 0.64
N LEU A 58 7.03 17.04 1.50
CA LEU A 58 7.09 16.35 2.80
C LEU A 58 6.58 17.20 3.98
N GLU A 59 6.00 18.36 3.73
CA GLU A 59 5.56 19.28 4.78
C GLU A 59 4.50 18.62 5.71
N ASN A 60 3.56 17.87 5.14
CA ASN A 60 2.58 17.08 5.90
C ASN A 60 3.25 16.14 6.91
N TYR A 61 4.32 15.45 6.50
CA TYR A 61 5.04 14.52 7.35
C TYR A 61 5.82 15.24 8.45
N ARG A 62 6.48 16.37 8.13
CA ARG A 62 7.18 17.18 9.15
C ARG A 62 6.19 17.61 10.24
N TYR A 63 5.07 18.21 9.86
CA TYR A 63 4.02 18.60 10.80
C TYR A 63 3.51 17.42 11.65
N LEU A 64 3.29 16.27 11.02
CA LEU A 64 2.81 15.06 11.71
C LEU A 64 3.78 14.59 12.82
N PHE A 65 5.10 14.67 12.57
CA PHE A 65 6.12 14.21 13.53
C PHE A 65 6.57 15.30 14.51
N THR A 66 6.49 16.58 14.17
CA THR A 66 7.01 17.65 15.06
C THR A 66 5.93 18.35 15.87
N GLU A 67 4.72 18.51 15.32
CA GLU A 67 3.70 19.38 15.91
C GLU A 67 2.43 18.63 16.34
N SER A 68 2.13 17.49 15.72
CA SER A 68 0.91 16.75 16.03
C SER A 68 1.04 15.93 17.32
N SER A 69 0.66 16.53 18.46
CA SER A 69 0.53 15.78 19.73
C SER A 69 -0.51 14.66 19.66
N THR A 70 -1.51 14.78 18.79
CA THR A 70 -2.54 13.77 18.56
C THR A 70 -1.99 12.55 17.84
N PHE A 71 -1.04 12.72 16.91
CA PHE A 71 -0.44 11.61 16.18
C PHE A 71 0.19 10.59 17.14
N TYR A 72 1.01 11.06 18.09
CA TYR A 72 1.65 10.19 19.08
C TYR A 72 0.65 9.50 20.00
N LYS A 73 -0.42 10.20 20.43
CA LYS A 73 -1.50 9.60 21.23
C LYS A 73 -2.21 8.49 20.46
N SER A 74 -2.54 8.72 19.19
CA SER A 74 -3.18 7.70 18.34
C SER A 74 -2.29 6.48 18.15
N VAL A 75 -1.00 6.68 17.86
CA VAL A 75 -0.03 5.58 17.72
C VAL A 75 0.09 4.78 19.01
N TYR A 76 0.23 5.46 20.16
CA TYR A 76 0.29 4.81 21.46
C TYR A 76 -0.97 3.98 21.74
N ASN A 77 -2.16 4.55 21.51
CA ASN A 77 -3.42 3.84 21.74
C ASN A 77 -3.55 2.60 20.84
N THR A 78 -3.19 2.71 19.55
CA THR A 78 -3.22 1.58 18.63
C THR A 78 -2.22 0.50 19.04
N LEU A 79 -0.99 0.87 19.40
CA LEU A 79 0.02 -0.09 19.84
C LEU A 79 -0.38 -0.78 21.14
N TYR A 80 -0.83 0.00 22.13
CA TYR A 80 -1.38 -0.52 23.38
C TYR A 80 -2.48 -1.54 23.07
N TYR A 81 -3.47 -1.14 22.28
CA TYR A 81 -4.57 -2.01 21.89
C TYR A 81 -4.12 -3.31 21.20
N THR A 82 -3.24 -3.21 20.21
CA THR A 82 -2.74 -4.38 19.47
C THR A 82 -1.95 -5.32 20.38
N VAL A 83 -1.07 -4.80 21.23
CA VAL A 83 -0.22 -5.61 22.13
C VAL A 83 -1.06 -6.35 23.17
N PHE A 84 -2.15 -5.78 23.66
CA PHE A 84 -3.03 -6.48 24.61
C PHE A 84 -4.04 -7.37 23.90
N ARG A 85 -4.67 -6.90 22.82
CA ARG A 85 -5.75 -7.64 22.15
C ARG A 85 -5.23 -8.87 21.41
N VAL A 86 -4.09 -8.79 20.74
CA VAL A 86 -3.58 -9.92 19.94
C VAL A 86 -3.30 -11.16 20.80
N PRO A 87 -2.55 -11.08 21.93
CA PRO A 87 -2.35 -12.23 22.80
C PRO A 87 -3.66 -12.74 23.43
N LEU A 88 -4.56 -11.86 23.84
CA LEU A 88 -5.86 -12.26 24.39
C LEU A 88 -6.70 -13.07 23.40
N VAL A 89 -6.69 -12.67 22.13
CA VAL A 89 -7.39 -13.41 21.07
C VAL A 89 -6.73 -14.77 20.81
N VAL A 90 -5.40 -14.82 20.74
CA VAL A 90 -4.65 -16.06 20.46
C VAL A 90 -4.72 -17.06 21.63
N LEU A 91 -4.73 -16.59 22.88
CA LEU A 91 -4.86 -17.46 24.06
C LEU A 91 -6.31 -17.88 24.33
N GLY A 92 -7.29 -17.14 23.79
CA GLY A 92 -8.71 -17.42 23.94
C GLY A 92 -9.32 -18.25 22.80
N SER A 93 -8.57 -18.51 21.71
CA SER A 93 -8.95 -19.37 20.58
C SER A 93 -8.42 -20.79 20.75
#